data_AF-A0A5K8A372-F1
#
_entry.id   AF-A0A5K8A372-F1
#
_cell.length_a   1.000
_cell.length_b   1.000
_cell.length_c   1.000
_cell.angle_alpha   90.00
_cell.angle_beta   90.00
_cell.angle_gamma   90.00
#
_symmetry.space_group_name_H-M   'P 1'
#
loop_
_entity.id
_entity.type
_entity.pdbx_description
1 polymer ?
#
loop_
_entity_poly.entity_id
_entity_poly.type
_entity_poly.pdbx_seq_one_letter_code
_entity_poly.pdbx_strand_id
1 'polypeptide(L)'
;MDSVYNPLVKEPYHQGSGKLSLLAIFATIHGKFWQMNDFLFSSQQSKKTIDIKSIADEIGLNPKELFAATQNAYLRRMLNADILTGIKLGVRGTPGYTVDGKLFLGTLPSEMFSNLEGVSP
;
A
#
# COMPACT_ATOMS: atom_id res chain seq x y z
N MET A 1 -5.90 -2.15 -5.90
CA MET A 1 -4.88 -1.55 -6.79
C MET A 1 -5.56 -1.14 -8.09
N ASP A 2 -5.09 -0.09 -8.75
CA ASP A 2 -5.64 0.36 -10.02
C ASP A 2 -5.08 -0.40 -11.23
N SER A 3 -5.75 -0.23 -12.38
CA SER A 3 -5.45 -0.89 -13.65
C SER A 3 -4.16 -0.42 -14.32
N VAL A 4 -3.54 0.69 -13.86
CA VAL A 4 -2.26 1.18 -14.40
C VAL A 4 -1.08 0.36 -13.86
N TYR A 5 -1.23 -0.23 -12.67
CA TYR A 5 -0.15 -0.96 -12.00
C TYR A 5 -0.41 -2.46 -11.88
N ASN A 6 -1.66 -2.90 -11.67
CA ASN A 6 -1.97 -4.32 -11.49
C ASN A 6 -2.59 -4.92 -12.77
N PRO A 7 -1.93 -5.88 -13.45
CA PRO A 7 -2.42 -6.45 -14.71
C PRO A 7 -3.69 -7.30 -14.58
N LEU A 8 -4.08 -7.70 -13.37
CA LEU A 8 -5.35 -8.40 -13.13
C LEU A 8 -6.55 -7.46 -13.11
N VAL A 9 -6.35 -6.15 -12.93
CA VAL A 9 -7.41 -5.15 -12.86
C VAL A 9 -7.63 -4.60 -14.26
N LYS A 10 -8.75 -4.97 -14.90
CA LYS A 10 -9.04 -4.63 -16.31
C LYS A 10 -9.72 -3.28 -16.48
N GLU A 11 -10.60 -2.92 -15.54
CA GLU A 11 -11.37 -1.68 -15.58
C GLU A 11 -10.85 -0.66 -14.53
N PRO A 12 -11.13 0.64 -14.70
CA PRO A 12 -10.74 1.64 -13.72
C PRO A 12 -11.33 1.33 -12.33
N TYR A 13 -10.46 1.03 -11.38
CA TYR A 13 -10.81 0.66 -10.01
C TYR A 13 -9.77 1.24 -9.07
N HIS A 14 -10.15 1.74 -7.88
CA HIS A 14 -9.25 2.40 -6.92
C HIS A 14 -8.21 3.35 -7.57
N GLN A 15 -8.66 4.23 -8.47
CA GLN A 15 -7.78 5.11 -9.25
C GLN A 15 -6.81 5.87 -8.33
N GLY A 16 -5.51 5.84 -8.67
CA GLY A 16 -4.46 6.52 -7.90
C GLY A 16 -3.83 5.65 -6.81
N SER A 17 -4.40 4.50 -6.47
CA SER A 17 -3.83 3.59 -5.46
C SER A 17 -2.40 3.14 -5.77
N GLY A 18 -2.02 3.03 -7.05
CA GLY A 18 -0.64 2.71 -7.41
C GLY A 18 0.33 3.84 -7.07
N LYS A 19 -0.06 5.11 -7.30
CA LYS A 19 0.76 6.26 -6.89
C LYS A 19 0.86 6.39 -5.37
N LEU A 20 -0.22 6.13 -4.64
CA LEU A 20 -0.18 6.09 -3.17
C LEU A 20 0.77 4.99 -2.67
N SER A 21 0.79 3.84 -3.35
CA SER A 21 1.73 2.76 -3.03
C SER A 21 3.19 3.14 -3.29
N LEU A 22 3.48 3.91 -4.36
CA LEU A 22 4.83 4.44 -4.61
C LEU A 22 5.27 5.40 -3.49
N LEU A 23 4.36 6.21 -2.95
CA LEU A 23 4.66 7.09 -1.82
C LEU A 23 4.94 6.31 -0.53
N ALA A 24 4.22 5.21 -0.28
CA ALA A 24 4.51 4.31 0.82
C ALA A 24 5.90 3.65 0.69
N ILE A 25 6.24 3.14 -0.49
CA ILE A 25 7.57 2.57 -0.76
C ILE A 25 8.67 3.63 -0.57
N PHE A 26 8.45 4.85 -1.07
CA PHE A 26 9.38 5.95 -0.86
C PHE A 26 9.55 6.27 0.63
N ALA A 27 8.46 6.37 1.39
CA ALA A 27 8.51 6.62 2.82
C ALA A 27 9.26 5.52 3.58
N THR A 28 9.16 4.25 3.16
CA THR A 28 9.95 3.14 3.72
C THR A 28 11.45 3.38 3.60
N ILE A 29 11.92 3.85 2.43
CA ILE A 29 13.35 4.14 2.18
C ILE A 29 13.86 5.24 3.13
N HIS A 30 12.97 6.14 3.57
CA HIS A 30 13.27 7.22 4.51
C HIS A 30 12.92 6.89 5.97
N GLY A 31 12.60 5.63 6.29
CA GLY A 31 12.25 5.22 7.66
C GLY A 31 10.93 5.79 8.19
N LYS A 32 10.02 6.21 7.30
CA LYS A 32 8.75 6.88 7.63
C LYS A 32 7.51 6.12 7.13
N PHE A 33 7.64 4.80 6.96
CA PHE A 33 6.56 3.96 6.44
C PHE A 33 5.28 4.11 7.27
N TRP A 34 5.37 3.96 8.61
CA TRP A 34 4.20 3.98 9.47
C TRP A 34 3.49 5.33 9.48
N GLN A 35 4.24 6.45 9.48
CA GLN A 35 3.65 7.79 9.38
C GLN A 35 2.92 7.98 8.04
N MET A 36 3.49 7.51 6.93
CA MET A 36 2.82 7.53 5.63
C MET A 36 1.58 6.62 5.63
N ASN A 37 1.67 5.42 6.18
CA ASN A 37 0.54 4.50 6.32
C ASN A 37 -0.62 5.16 7.08
N ASP A 38 -0.34 5.70 8.26
CA ASP A 38 -1.33 6.32 9.13
C ASP A 38 -1.95 7.55 8.47
N PHE A 39 -1.14 8.38 7.79
CA PHE A 39 -1.67 9.50 7.01
C PHE A 39 -2.62 9.03 5.91
N LEU A 40 -2.23 8.01 5.12
CA LEU A 40 -3.04 7.52 4.00
C LEU A 40 -4.36 6.90 4.46
N PHE A 41 -4.38 6.22 5.61
CA PHE A 41 -5.58 5.59 6.17
C PHE A 41 -6.44 6.55 7.01
N SER A 42 -5.86 7.60 7.59
CA SER A 42 -6.62 8.65 8.30
C SER A 42 -7.22 9.69 7.35
N SER A 43 -6.58 9.94 6.20
CA SER A 43 -7.12 10.82 5.17
C SER A 43 -8.35 10.15 4.54
N GLN A 44 -9.55 10.69 4.80
CA GLN A 44 -10.78 10.20 4.16
C GLN A 44 -10.57 10.18 2.63
N GLN A 45 -10.71 8.99 2.03
CA GLN A 45 -10.44 8.64 0.63
C GLN A 45 -11.32 9.35 -0.42
N SER A 46 -11.77 10.58 -0.17
CA SER A 46 -12.66 11.33 -1.07
C SER A 46 -11.92 12.25 -2.05
N LYS A 47 -10.61 12.44 -1.90
CA LYS A 47 -9.85 13.35 -2.77
C LYS A 47 -9.52 12.65 -4.10
N LYS A 48 -10.03 13.19 -5.21
CA LYS A 48 -9.67 12.79 -6.58
C LYS A 48 -8.19 12.99 -6.91
N THR A 49 -7.48 13.79 -6.11
CA THR A 49 -6.08 14.17 -6.32
C THR A 49 -5.25 13.92 -5.07
N ILE A 50 -4.00 13.48 -5.28
CA ILE A 50 -3.01 13.27 -4.21
C ILE A 50 -2.46 14.64 -3.79
N ASP A 51 -2.65 14.99 -2.53
CA ASP A 51 -2.17 16.25 -1.95
C ASP A 51 -0.73 16.08 -1.43
N ILE A 52 0.24 16.20 -2.33
CA ILE A 52 1.67 16.04 -2.01
C ILE A 52 2.14 17.01 -0.94
N LYS A 53 1.58 18.23 -0.91
CA LYS A 53 1.95 19.23 0.08
C LYS A 53 1.48 18.81 1.48
N SER A 54 0.22 18.41 1.61
CA SER A 54 -0.31 17.93 2.89
C SER A 54 0.45 16.71 3.40
N ILE A 55 0.83 15.79 2.51
CA ILE A 55 1.68 14.65 2.87
C ILE A 55 3.02 15.15 3.40
N ALA A 56 3.72 15.99 2.63
CA ALA A 56 5.03 16.52 2.98
C ALA A 56 5.05 17.21 4.34
N ASP A 57 4.03 18.03 4.61
CA ASP A 57 3.88 18.79 5.85
C ASP A 57 3.66 17.85 7.05
N GLU A 58 2.85 16.79 6.90
CA GLU A 58 2.58 15.84 7.99
C GLU A 58 3.80 14.96 8.29
N ILE A 59 4.37 14.34 7.25
CA ILE A 59 5.40 13.31 7.47
C ILE A 59 6.81 13.88 7.53
N GLY A 60 7.00 15.16 7.20
CA GLY A 60 8.30 15.84 7.18
C GLY A 60 9.22 15.30 6.09
N LEU A 61 8.71 15.07 4.89
CA LEU A 61 9.49 14.72 3.68
C LEU A 61 9.44 15.85 2.66
N ASN A 62 10.44 15.90 1.76
CA ASN A 62 10.49 16.95 0.75
C ASN A 62 9.35 16.78 -0.29
N PRO A 63 8.53 17.81 -0.56
CA PRO A 63 7.41 17.70 -1.49
C PRO A 63 7.84 17.46 -2.94
N LYS A 64 9.01 17.97 -3.36
CA LYS A 64 9.53 17.71 -4.71
C LYS A 64 9.96 16.25 -4.87
N GLU A 65 10.58 15.67 -3.84
CA GLU A 65 10.97 14.26 -3.84
C GLU A 65 9.75 13.34 -3.80
N LEU A 66 8.74 13.66 -2.98
CA LEU A 66 7.46 12.94 -2.95
C LEU A 66 6.77 12.97 -4.32
N PHE A 67 6.73 14.13 -4.99
CA PHE A 67 6.19 14.22 -6.34
C PHE A 67 6.99 13.36 -7.32
N ALA A 68 8.32 13.45 -7.29
CA ALA A 68 9.20 12.64 -8.14
C ALA A 68 9.03 11.13 -7.88
N ALA A 69 8.79 10.72 -6.64
CA ALA A 69 8.54 9.33 -6.27
C ALA A 69 7.33 8.74 -7.00
N THR A 70 6.28 9.53 -7.25
CA THR A 70 5.09 9.08 -8.00
C THR A 70 5.36 8.74 -9.48
N GLN A 71 6.54 9.10 -9.99
CA GLN A 71 6.96 8.90 -11.38
C GLN A 71 8.26 8.09 -11.47
N ASN A 72 8.80 7.63 -10.33
CA ASN A 72 10.12 7.02 -10.27
C ASN A 72 10.08 5.58 -10.80
N ALA A 73 10.87 5.30 -11.84
CA ALA A 73 10.93 4.00 -12.48
C ALA A 73 11.48 2.88 -11.57
N TYR A 74 12.39 3.21 -10.65
CA TYR A 74 12.91 2.24 -9.69
C TYR A 74 11.83 1.84 -8.67
N LEU A 75 11.13 2.81 -8.08
CA LEU A 75 10.01 2.52 -7.16
C LEU A 75 8.89 1.75 -7.86
N ARG A 76 8.61 2.07 -9.14
CA ARG A 76 7.66 1.31 -9.96
C ARG A 76 8.07 -0.15 -10.15
N ARG A 77 9.36 -0.45 -10.29
CA ARG A 77 9.85 -1.83 -10.37
C ARG A 77 9.69 -2.57 -9.06
N MET A 78 9.94 -1.92 -7.92
CA MET A 78 9.69 -2.51 -6.60
C MET A 78 8.21 -2.86 -6.43
N LEU A 79 7.32 -1.89 -6.69
CA LEU A 79 5.87 -2.11 -6.62
C LEU A 79 5.41 -3.24 -7.54
N ASN A 80 5.95 -3.32 -8.77
CA ASN A 80 5.63 -4.40 -9.69
C ASN A 80 6.08 -5.77 -9.19
N ALA A 81 7.25 -5.87 -8.53
CA ALA A 81 7.72 -7.11 -7.94
C ALA A 81 6.78 -7.60 -6.82
N ASP A 82 6.28 -6.70 -5.97
CA ASP A 82 5.31 -7.03 -4.92
C ASP A 82 3.98 -7.49 -5.51
N ILE A 83 3.48 -6.78 -6.53
CA ILE A 83 2.25 -7.14 -7.25
C ILE A 83 2.37 -8.55 -7.85
N LEU A 84 3.47 -8.84 -8.56
CA LEU A 84 3.69 -10.16 -9.17
C LEU A 84 3.82 -11.26 -8.11
N THR A 85 4.47 -10.97 -6.99
CA THR A 85 4.56 -11.88 -5.85
C THR A 85 3.17 -12.21 -5.31
N GLY A 86 2.33 -11.19 -5.04
CA GLY A 86 0.95 -11.40 -4.62
C GLY A 86 0.13 -12.20 -5.63
N ILE A 87 0.26 -11.91 -6.92
CA ILE A 87 -0.43 -12.66 -7.99
C ILE A 87 -0.04 -14.13 -7.97
N LYS A 88 1.26 -14.43 -7.83
CA LYS A 88 1.82 -15.79 -7.77
C LYS A 88 1.33 -16.55 -6.54
N LEU A 89 1.17 -15.86 -5.41
CA LEU A 89 0.63 -16.41 -4.17
C LEU A 89 -0.89 -16.63 -4.22
N GLY A 90 -1.57 -16.17 -5.27
CA GLY A 90 -3.02 -16.30 -5.43
C GLY A 90 -3.82 -15.14 -4.83
N VAL A 91 -3.18 -14.03 -4.43
CA VAL A 91 -3.88 -12.83 -3.97
C VAL A 91 -4.72 -12.26 -5.12
N ARG A 92 -6.00 -12.01 -4.85
CA ARG A 92 -6.97 -11.45 -5.80
C ARG A 92 -7.71 -10.21 -5.29
N GLY A 93 -7.51 -9.87 -4.03
CA GLY A 93 -8.14 -8.73 -3.37
C GLY A 93 -7.44 -8.39 -2.07
N THR A 94 -7.87 -7.30 -1.43
CA THR A 94 -7.32 -6.81 -0.17
C THR A 94 -8.45 -6.61 0.85
N PRO A 95 -8.22 -6.87 2.15
CA PRO A 95 -6.98 -7.41 2.71
C PRO A 95 -6.77 -8.90 2.35
N GLY A 96 -5.51 -9.33 2.34
CA GLY A 96 -5.10 -10.71 2.12
C GLY A 96 -3.80 -10.98 2.88
N TYR A 97 -3.69 -12.15 3.49
CA TYR A 97 -2.64 -12.50 4.44
C TYR A 97 -2.04 -13.85 4.09
N THR A 98 -0.73 -13.99 4.24
CA THR A 98 -0.06 -15.28 4.16
C THR A 98 0.51 -15.65 5.52
N VAL A 99 0.02 -16.73 6.12
CA VAL A 99 0.50 -17.26 7.41
C VAL A 99 0.97 -18.69 7.17
N ASP A 100 2.25 -18.95 7.47
CA ASP A 100 2.90 -20.25 7.25
C ASP A 100 2.70 -20.82 5.84
N GLY A 101 2.79 -19.95 4.82
CA GLY A 101 2.62 -20.31 3.41
C GLY A 101 1.17 -20.53 2.97
N LYS A 102 0.18 -20.38 3.86
CA LYS A 102 -1.24 -20.45 3.53
C LYS A 102 -1.82 -19.05 3.31
N LEU A 103 -2.54 -18.87 2.20
CA LEU A 103 -3.23 -17.62 1.87
C LEU A 103 -4.62 -17.57 2.50
N PHE A 104 -4.92 -16.46 3.15
CA PHE A 104 -6.22 -16.09 3.69
C PHE A 104 -6.67 -14.78 3.04
N LEU A 105 -7.89 -14.74 2.50
CA LEU A 105 -8.47 -13.55 1.85
C LEU A 105 -9.58 -12.97 2.73
N GLY A 106 -9.60 -11.66 2.92
CA GLY A 106 -10.58 -10.99 3.76
C GLY A 106 -10.24 -11.08 5.24
N THR A 107 -11.15 -11.59 6.06
CA THR A 107 -10.97 -11.69 7.51
C THR A 107 -10.12 -12.91 7.88
N LEU A 108 -9.25 -12.74 8.86
CA LEU A 108 -8.52 -13.85 9.46
C LEU A 108 -9.40 -14.57 10.49
N PRO A 109 -9.32 -15.91 10.60
CA PRO A 109 -9.98 -16.64 11.68
C PRO A 109 -9.47 -16.18 13.05
N SER A 110 -10.39 -16.00 14.02
CA SER A 110 -10.06 -15.58 15.39
C SER A 110 -9.04 -16.50 16.06
N GLU A 111 -9.06 -17.79 15.72
CA GLU A 111 -8.17 -18.81 16.26
C GLU A 111 -6.70 -18.55 15.93
N MET A 112 -6.41 -17.83 14.84
CA MET A 112 -5.04 -17.48 14.48
C MET A 112 -4.43 -16.44 15.43
N PHE A 113 -5.26 -15.70 16.16
CA PHE A 113 -4.81 -14.72 17.15
C PHE A 113 -4.73 -15.29 18.56
N SER A 114 -5.25 -16.50 18.80
CA SER A 114 -5.30 -17.11 20.14
C SER A 114 -3.92 -17.36 20.77
N ASN A 115 -2.87 -17.44 19.94
CA ASN A 115 -1.48 -17.63 20.37
C ASN A 115 -0.63 -16.36 20.28
N LEU A 116 -1.22 -15.22 19.90
CA LEU A 116 -0.54 -13.93 19.91
C LEU A 116 -0.76 -13.29 21.29
N GLU A 117 0.24 -13.39 22.16
CA GLU A 117 0.19 -12.69 23.45
C GLU A 117 0.03 -11.18 23.22
N GLY A 118 -0.98 -10.58 23.84
CA GLY A 118 -1.14 -9.12 23.92
C GLY A 118 -1.96 -8.43 22.84
N VAL A 119 -2.66 -9.16 21.95
CA VAL A 119 -3.61 -8.54 21.01
C VAL A 119 -5.04 -8.81 21.49
N SER A 120 -5.65 -7.83 22.16
CA SER A 120 -7.09 -7.85 22.42
C SER A 120 -7.87 -7.61 21.12
N PRO A 121 -9.04 -8.25 20.94
CA PRO A 121 -9.90 -8.09 19.77
C PRO A 121 -10.32 -6.64 19.50
#